data_AF-A0A7K5FGN1-F1
#
_entry.id   AF-A0A7K5FGN1-F1
#
_cell.length_a   1.000
_cell.length_b   1.000
_cell.length_c   1.000
_cell.angle_alpha   90.00
_cell.angle_beta   90.00
_cell.angle_gamma   90.00
#
_symmetry.space_group_name_H-M   'P 1'
#
loop_
_entity.id
_entity.type
_entity.pdbx_description
1 polymer ?
#
loop_
_entity_poly.entity_id
_entity_poly.type
_entity_poly.pdbx_seq_one_letter_code
_entity_poly.pdbx_strand_id
1 'polypeptide(L)'
;MRVRVRSWHGVASWLWVANDENCGICRMAFNGCCPDCKVPGDDCPLVWGQCSHCFHMHCILKWLNSQQVQQHCPMCRQEWKFKE
;
A
#
# COMPACT_ATOMS: atom_id res chain seq x y z
N MET A 1 -16.52 -4.52 43.93
CA MET A 1 -15.43 -3.52 43.98
C MET A 1 -15.36 -2.83 42.62
N ARG A 2 -15.22 -1.49 42.56
CA ARG A 2 -15.29 -0.71 41.30
C ARG A 2 -14.00 0.10 41.12
N VAL A 3 -13.18 -0.28 40.14
CA VAL A 3 -11.92 0.41 39.80
C VAL A 3 -12.22 1.55 38.82
N ARG A 4 -11.57 2.71 38.99
CA ARG A 4 -11.66 3.86 38.08
C ARG A 4 -10.27 4.24 37.57
N VAL A 5 -10.12 4.32 36.25
CA VAL A 5 -8.91 4.85 35.61
C VAL A 5 -8.88 6.37 35.81
N ARG A 6 -7.78 6.91 36.34
CA ARG A 6 -7.62 8.36 36.61
C ARG A 6 -7.03 9.12 35.44
N SER A 7 -6.10 8.51 34.71
CA SER A 7 -5.39 9.11 33.59
C SER A 7 -4.90 8.03 32.65
N TRP A 8 -4.94 8.29 31.34
CA TRP A 8 -4.40 7.43 30.29
C TRP A 8 -3.47 8.26 29.40
N HIS A 9 -2.23 7.80 29.21
CA HIS A 9 -1.30 8.35 28.22
C HIS A 9 -1.20 7.37 27.06
N GLY A 10 -1.88 7.67 25.95
CA GLY A 10 -1.97 6.79 24.80
C GLY A 10 -0.79 6.99 23.86
N VAL A 11 -0.31 5.90 23.28
CA VAL A 11 0.63 5.90 22.16
C VAL A 11 -0.03 5.13 21.03
N ALA A 12 0.12 5.63 19.80
CA ALA A 12 -0.41 4.98 18.62
C ALA A 12 0.60 5.04 17.48
N SER A 13 0.52 4.04 16.60
CA SER A 13 1.14 4.03 15.29
C SER A 13 0.03 3.95 14.26
N TRP A 14 0.18 4.68 13.16
CA TRP A 14 -0.74 4.55 12.03
C TRP A 14 -0.45 3.24 11.29
N LEU A 15 -1.47 2.68 10.65
CA LEU A 15 -1.37 1.50 9.79
C LEU A 15 -2.18 1.77 8.52
N TRP A 16 -1.69 1.26 7.39
CA TRP A 16 -2.46 1.27 6.16
C TRP A 16 -3.65 0.32 6.25
N VAL A 17 -4.80 0.77 5.78
CA VAL A 17 -5.99 -0.06 5.58
C VAL A 17 -5.91 -0.66 4.18
N ALA A 18 -5.30 -1.84 4.06
CA ALA A 18 -5.17 -2.59 2.82
C ALA A 18 -5.57 -4.06 3.04
N ASN A 19 -5.85 -4.78 1.94
CA ASN A 19 -6.20 -6.20 2.02
C ASN A 19 -5.05 -7.08 2.52
N ASP A 20 -3.80 -6.65 2.27
CA ASP A 20 -2.56 -7.30 2.67
C ASP A 20 -1.66 -6.33 3.44
N GLU A 21 -0.65 -6.83 4.14
CA GLU A 21 0.35 -6.00 4.85
C GLU A 21 1.55 -5.61 3.97
N ASN A 22 1.74 -6.30 2.84
CA ASN A 22 2.89 -6.16 1.95
C ASN A 22 2.47 -5.86 0.51
N CYS A 23 3.30 -5.10 -0.20
CA CYS A 23 3.13 -4.89 -1.63
C CYS A 23 3.41 -6.18 -2.41
N GLY A 24 2.45 -6.65 -3.22
CA GLY A 24 2.61 -7.89 -4.02
C GLY A 24 3.72 -7.86 -5.08
N ILE A 25 4.21 -6.66 -5.45
CA ILE A 25 5.28 -6.47 -6.44
C ILE A 25 6.67 -6.50 -5.78
N CYS A 26 6.94 -5.58 -4.84
CA CYS A 26 8.27 -5.47 -4.20
C CYS A 26 8.41 -6.28 -2.91
N ARG A 27 7.32 -6.88 -2.40
CA ARG A 27 7.26 -7.67 -1.16
C ARG A 27 7.59 -6.92 0.13
N MET A 28 7.84 -5.62 0.07
CA MET A 28 8.03 -4.76 1.26
C MET A 28 6.70 -4.46 1.94
N ALA A 29 6.76 -4.28 3.26
CA ALA A 29 5.61 -3.89 4.07
C ALA A 29 5.13 -2.49 3.67
N PHE A 30 3.82 -2.26 3.70
CA PHE A 30 3.25 -0.98 3.31
C PHE A 30 3.62 0.18 4.24
N ASN A 31 3.92 -0.11 5.51
CA ASN A 31 4.40 0.91 6.46
C ASN A 31 5.85 1.36 6.17
N GLY A 32 6.55 0.67 5.28
CA GLY A 32 7.87 1.06 4.77
C GLY A 32 7.79 1.74 3.41
N CYS A 33 8.95 1.98 2.81
CA CYS A 33 9.05 2.46 1.44
C CYS A 33 9.40 1.32 0.48
N CYS A 34 9.11 1.50 -0.82
CA CYS A 34 9.58 0.57 -1.84
C CYS A 34 11.12 0.63 -2.00
N PRO A 35 11.77 -0.37 -2.63
CA PRO A 35 13.23 -0.40 -2.78
C PRO A 35 13.85 0.79 -3.52
N ASP A 36 13.06 1.45 -4.37
CA ASP A 36 13.50 2.62 -5.15
C ASP A 36 13.39 3.94 -4.32
N CYS A 37 12.80 3.90 -3.12
CA CYS A 37 12.60 5.05 -2.23
C CYS A 37 13.47 4.92 -0.97
N LYS A 38 14.11 6.01 -0.53
CA LYS A 38 14.95 6.02 0.68
C LYS A 38 14.20 6.29 1.98
N VAL A 39 13.10 7.04 1.92
CA VAL A 39 12.36 7.51 3.10
C VAL A 39 10.88 7.18 2.91
N PRO A 40 10.21 6.59 3.92
CA PRO A 40 8.76 6.41 3.90
C PRO A 40 8.04 7.75 4.04
N GLY A 41 6.86 7.90 3.42
CA GLY A 41 6.07 9.13 3.42
C GLY A 41 5.51 9.47 2.04
N ASP A 42 5.39 10.77 1.74
CA ASP A 42 4.77 11.30 0.52
C ASP A 42 5.48 10.84 -0.78
N ASP A 43 6.73 10.40 -0.69
CA ASP A 43 7.51 9.90 -1.82
C ASP A 43 7.08 8.50 -2.27
N CYS A 44 6.28 7.75 -1.51
CA CYS A 44 5.87 6.39 -1.90
C CYS A 44 4.42 6.08 -1.48
N PRO A 45 3.42 6.80 -2.03
CA PRO A 45 2.03 6.59 -1.64
C PRO A 45 1.54 5.21 -2.09
N LEU A 46 0.56 4.70 -1.37
CA LEU A 46 -0.19 3.53 -1.79
C LEU A 46 -1.26 3.92 -2.80
N VAL A 47 -1.52 3.01 -3.73
CA VAL A 47 -2.58 3.15 -4.72
C VAL A 47 -3.37 1.86 -4.82
N TRP A 48 -4.67 2.03 -5.05
CA TRP A 48 -5.62 0.94 -5.18
C TRP A 48 -6.09 0.84 -6.62
N GLY A 49 -6.19 -0.38 -7.11
CA GLY A 49 -6.91 -0.66 -8.34
C GLY A 49 -8.41 -0.73 -8.08
N GLN A 50 -9.23 -0.55 -9.12
CA GLN A 50 -10.66 -0.88 -9.07
C GLN A 50 -10.90 -2.34 -8.66
N CYS A 51 -9.94 -3.23 -8.93
CA CYS A 51 -9.92 -4.62 -8.48
C CYS A 51 -9.59 -4.80 -6.97
N SER A 52 -9.52 -3.73 -6.18
CA SER A 52 -9.18 -3.68 -4.75
C SER A 52 -7.74 -4.07 -4.36
N HIS A 53 -6.89 -4.46 -5.30
CA HIS A 53 -5.47 -4.69 -5.00
C HIS A 53 -4.72 -3.39 -4.75
N CYS A 54 -3.84 -3.42 -3.76
CA CYS A 54 -3.04 -2.29 -3.29
C CYS A 54 -1.55 -2.52 -3.59
N PHE A 55 -0.87 -1.47 -4.07
CA PHE A 55 0.57 -1.49 -4.31
C PHE A 55 1.18 -0.12 -3.97
N HIS A 56 2.51 -0.09 -3.78
CA HIS A 56 3.24 1.17 -3.84
C HIS A 56 3.12 1.77 -5.26
N MET A 57 2.91 3.08 -5.35
CA MET A 57 2.78 3.82 -6.62
C MET A 57 3.93 3.51 -7.60
N HIS A 58 5.18 3.59 -7.15
CA HIS A 58 6.34 3.32 -7.99
C HIS A 58 6.40 1.88 -8.50
N CYS A 59 5.99 0.92 -7.67
CA CYS A 59 5.98 -0.48 -8.06
C CYS A 59 4.96 -0.73 -9.17
N ILE A 60 3.74 -0.20 -9.02
CA ILE A 60 2.71 -0.40 -10.04
C ILE A 60 3.02 0.38 -11.32
N LEU A 61 3.49 1.62 -11.24
CA LEU A 61 3.87 2.38 -12.44
C LEU A 61 4.98 1.69 -13.23
N LYS A 62 6.01 1.17 -12.56
CA LYS A 62 7.09 0.40 -13.19
C LYS A 62 6.56 -0.85 -13.88
N TRP A 63 5.63 -1.56 -13.22
CA TRP A 63 4.97 -2.74 -13.79
C TRP A 63 4.15 -2.40 -15.03
N LEU A 64 3.31 -1.36 -14.95
CA LEU A 64 2.46 -0.90 -16.05
C LEU A 64 3.29 -0.44 -17.26
N ASN A 65 4.40 0.26 -17.02
CA ASN A 65 5.32 0.72 -18.08
C ASN A 65 6.11 -0.41 -18.74
N SER A 66 6.31 -1.54 -18.06
CA SER A 66 6.95 -2.72 -18.68
C SER A 66 6.04 -3.48 -19.65
N GLN A 67 4.74 -3.16 -19.69
CA GLN A 67 3.77 -3.83 -20.55
C GLN A 67 3.53 -3.01 -21.82
N GLN A 68 3.76 -3.63 -22.98
CA GLN A 68 3.68 -2.94 -24.27
C GLN A 68 2.26 -2.89 -24.86
N VAL A 69 1.38 -3.83 -24.49
CA VAL A 69 0.11 -4.05 -25.19
C VAL A 69 -1.10 -3.73 -24.31
N GLN A 70 -1.18 -4.28 -23.10
CA GLN A 70 -2.33 -4.08 -22.22
C GLN A 70 -1.90 -4.08 -20.78
N GLN A 71 -2.26 -3.01 -20.08
CA GLN A 71 -1.95 -2.78 -18.68
C GLN A 71 -2.86 -3.60 -17.76
N HIS A 72 -2.30 -4.62 -17.12
CA HIS A 72 -3.02 -5.54 -16.24
C HIS A 72 -2.49 -5.53 -14.80
N CYS A 73 -3.40 -5.78 -13.86
CA CYS A 73 -3.09 -6.01 -12.46
C CYS A 73 -2.17 -7.23 -12.29
N PRO A 74 -1.07 -7.13 -11.52
CA PRO A 74 -0.17 -8.26 -11.27
C PRO A 74 -0.83 -9.48 -10.61
N MET A 75 -1.91 -9.26 -9.84
CA MET A 75 -2.52 -10.29 -9.00
C MET A 75 -3.70 -10.99 -9.70
N CYS A 76 -4.65 -10.23 -10.26
CA CYS A 76 -5.86 -10.79 -10.87
C CYS A 76 -5.90 -10.71 -12.40
N ARG A 77 -4.90 -10.11 -13.04
CA ARG A 77 -4.79 -9.93 -14.51
C ARG A 77 -5.94 -9.14 -15.17
N GLN A 78 -6.83 -8.54 -14.38
CA GLN A 78 -7.81 -7.59 -14.88
C GLN A 78 -7.11 -6.32 -15.39
N GLU A 79 -7.73 -5.60 -16.32
CA GLU A 79 -7.26 -4.28 -16.78
C GLU A 79 -7.05 -3.35 -15.58
N TRP A 80 -5.86 -2.75 -15.47
CA TRP A 80 -5.56 -1.87 -14.35
C TRP A 80 -6.20 -0.50 -14.54
N LYS A 81 -7.04 -0.11 -13.58
CA LYS A 81 -7.61 1.23 -13.45
C LYS A 81 -7.40 1.69 -12.03
N PHE A 82 -6.83 2.88 -11.86
CA PHE A 82 -6.70 3.51 -10.55
C PHE A 82 -8.09 3.75 -9.98
N LYS A 83 -8.25 3.43 -8.69
CA LYS A 83 -9.43 3.80 -7.93
C LYS A 83 -9.27 5.28 -7.54
N GLU A 84 -10.27 6.08 -7.87
CA GLU A 84 -10.37 7.49 -7.43
C GLU A 84 -10.41 7.61 -5.90
#